data_AF-A0A1F9P7P8-F1
#
_entry.id   AF-A0A1F9P7P8-F1
#
_cell.length_a   1.000
_cell.length_b   1.000
_cell.length_c   1.000
_cell.angle_alpha   90.00
_cell.angle_beta   90.00
_cell.angle_gamma   90.00
#
_symmetry.space_group_name_H-M   'P 1'
#
loop_
_entity.id
_entity.type
_entity.pdbx_description
1 polymer ?
#
loop_
_entity_poly.entity_id
_entity_poly.type
_entity_poly.pdbx_seq_one_letter_code
_entity_poly.pdbx_strand_id
1 'polypeptide(L)' 'MDQTVLIVLLIFSISFLLTMLALKDIILKDFGSTRAKLIWHFIAIVPLIGWLVYLVFGFKKGRRKPI' A
#
# COMPACT_ATOMS: atom_id res chain seq x y z
N MET A 1 23.10 17.66 9.63
CA MET A 1 21.78 17.39 9.02
C MET A 1 20.75 17.70 10.09
N ASP A 2 19.81 18.59 9.81
CA ASP A 2 18.87 19.04 10.84
C ASP A 2 17.98 17.89 11.34
N GLN A 3 17.64 17.90 12.62
CA GLN A 3 16.77 16.87 13.22
C GLN A 3 15.43 16.76 12.47
N THR A 4 14.89 17.88 12.00
CA THR A 4 13.68 17.93 11.18
C THR A 4 13.85 17.16 9.87
N VAL A 5 15.00 17.29 9.21
CA VAL A 5 15.30 16.57 7.95
C VAL A 5 15.37 15.06 8.20
N LEU A 6 15.99 14.64 9.30
CA LEU A 6 16.03 13.23 9.71
C LEU A 6 14.63 12.65 9.93
N ILE A 7 13.76 13.39 10.62
CA ILE A 7 12.36 12.96 10.88
C ILE A 7 11.58 12.84 9.58
N VAL A 8 11.68 13.82 8.68
CA VAL A 8 11.00 13.79 7.38
C VAL A 8 11.47 12.58 6.56
N LEU A 9 12.77 12.33 6.47
CA LEU A 9 13.32 11.19 5.74
C LEU A 9 12.87 9.85 6.34
N LEU A 10 12.75 9.74 7.66
CA LEU A 10 12.26 8.55 8.33
C LEU A 10 10.79 8.27 7.98
N ILE A 11 9.93 9.29 8.06
CA ILE A 11 8.50 9.17 7.73
C ILE A 11 8.32 8.75 6.26
N PHE A 12 9.04 9.41 5.35
CA PHE A 12 9.01 9.06 3.93
C PHE A 12 9.49 7.63 3.68
N SER A 13 10.59 7.21 4.32
CA SER A 13 11.14 5.86 4.15
C SER A 13 10.16 4.80 4.64
N ILE A 14 9.57 4.98 5.83
CA ILE A 14 8.56 4.07 6.37
C ILE A 14 7.33 4.01 5.46
N SER A 15 6.82 5.18 5.04
CA SER A 15 5.68 5.24 4.13
C SER A 15 5.96 4.56 2.79
N PHE A 16 7.18 4.70 2.26
CA PHE A 16 7.58 4.05 1.01
C PHE A 16 7.58 2.53 1.15
N LEU A 17 8.18 2.00 2.22
CA LEU A 17 8.18 0.57 2.51
C LEU A 17 6.75 0.01 2.63
N LEU A 18 5.88 0.72 3.35
CA LEU A 18 4.48 0.32 3.51
C LEU A 18 3.71 0.35 2.18
N THR A 19 4.02 1.32 1.32
CA THR A 19 3.46 1.38 -0.04
C THR A 19 3.90 0.18 -0.87
N MET A 20 5.17 -0.20 -0.84
CA MET A 20 5.67 -1.39 -1.55
C MET A 20 5.03 -2.69 -1.03
N LEU A 21 4.88 -2.81 0.29
CA LEU A 21 4.20 -3.97 0.90
C LEU A 21 2.72 -4.03 0.50
N ALA A 22 2.03 -2.90 0.48
CA ALA A 22 0.65 -2.80 0.02
C ALA A 22 0.52 -3.25 -1.44
N LEU A 23 1.38 -2.73 -2.34
CA LEU A 23 1.39 -3.13 -3.75
C LEU A 23 1.65 -4.62 -3.93
N LYS A 24 2.65 -5.17 -3.23
CA LYS A 24 2.92 -6.62 -3.24
C LYS A 24 1.70 -7.41 -2.79
N ASP A 25 1.03 -7.01 -1.71
CA ASP A 25 -0.16 -7.70 -1.22
C ASP A 25 -1.33 -7.60 -2.21
N ILE A 26 -1.52 -6.46 -2.89
CA ILE A 26 -2.52 -6.32 -3.94
C ILE A 26 -2.22 -7.26 -5.11
N ILE A 27 -0.96 -7.33 -5.56
CA ILE A 27 -0.53 -8.21 -6.65
C ILE A 27 -0.81 -9.68 -6.33
N LEU A 28 -0.54 -10.11 -5.09
CA LEU A 28 -0.72 -11.50 -4.66
C LEU A 28 -2.18 -11.87 -4.40
N LYS A 29 -3.06 -10.91 -4.15
CA LYS A 29 -4.48 -11.15 -3.91
C LYS A 29 -5.30 -11.17 -5.20
N ASP A 30 -6.34 -11.98 -5.19
CA ASP A 30 -7.42 -11.93 -6.15
C ASP A 30 -8.57 -11.09 -5.58
N PHE A 31 -9.02 -10.11 -6.35
CA PHE A 31 -10.10 -9.19 -6.00
C PHE A 31 -11.39 -9.49 -6.79
N GLY A 32 -11.45 -10.63 -7.47
CA GLY A 32 -12.59 -11.06 -8.30
C GLY A 32 -12.67 -10.37 -9.66
N SER A 33 -12.03 -9.21 -9.84
CA SER A 33 -11.89 -8.56 -11.15
C SER A 33 -10.60 -7.76 -11.26
N THR A 34 -10.08 -7.64 -12.49
CA THR A 34 -8.91 -6.80 -12.80
C THR A 34 -9.17 -5.34 -12.46
N ARG A 35 -10.39 -4.83 -12.71
CA ARG A 35 -10.77 -3.44 -12.39
C ARG A 35 -10.68 -3.16 -10.90
N ALA A 36 -11.22 -4.04 -10.05
CA ALA A 36 -11.14 -3.89 -8.60
C ALA A 36 -9.68 -3.90 -8.13
N LYS A 37 -8.84 -4.78 -8.71
CA LYS A 37 -7.41 -4.85 -8.41
C LYS A 37 -6.67 -3.56 -8.76
N LEU A 38 -6.95 -2.98 -9.92
CA LEU A 38 -6.34 -1.72 -10.36
C LEU A 38 -6.73 -0.54 -9.47
N ILE A 39 -7.99 -0.45 -9.03
CA ILE A 39 -8.44 0.60 -8.11
C ILE A 39 -7.59 0.58 -6.82
N TRP A 40 -7.33 -0.60 -6.26
CA TRP A 40 -6.48 -0.70 -5.07
C TRP A 40 -5.01 -0.31 -5.33
N HIS A 41 -4.47 -0.58 -6.52
CA HIS A 41 -3.12 -0.10 -6.88
C HIS A 41 -3.07 1.43 -6.92
N PHE A 42 -4.05 2.08 -7.57
CA PHE A 42 -4.10 3.54 -7.62
C PHE A 42 -4.25 4.17 -6.23
N ILE A 43 -5.09 3.58 -5.38
CA ILE A 43 -5.23 4.03 -3.99
C ILE A 43 -3.90 3.89 -3.23
N ALA A 44 -3.22 2.74 -3.36
CA ALA A 44 -1.99 2.47 -2.61
C ALA A 44 -0.82 3.39 -2.99
N ILE A 45 -0.72 3.85 -4.24
CA ILE A 45 0.38 4.70 -4.73
C ILE A 45 0.32 6.13 -4.19
N VAL A 46 -0.84 6.57 -3.68
CA VAL A 46 -0.97 7.91 -3.06
C VAL A 46 0.05 8.03 -1.92
N PRO A 47 1.04 8.94 -2.00
CA PRO A 47 2.10 9.03 -1.00
C PRO A 47 1.55 9.30 0.40
N LEU A 48 2.23 8.79 1.43
CA LEU A 48 1.93 8.96 2.86
C LEU A 48 0.61 8.33 3.36
N ILE A 49 -0.44 8.29 2.54
CA ILE A 49 -1.80 7.95 2.98
C ILE A 49 -2.35 6.72 2.25
N GLY A 50 -1.94 6.47 1.01
CA GLY A 50 -2.49 5.41 0.16
C GLY A 50 -2.33 4.00 0.75
N TRP A 51 -1.15 3.71 1.29
CA TRP A 51 -0.89 2.45 1.99
C TRP A 51 -1.82 2.27 3.19
N LEU A 52 -2.13 3.34 3.93
CA LEU A 52 -2.99 3.29 5.11
C LEU A 52 -4.43 2.96 4.72
N VAL A 53 -4.96 3.67 3.71
CA VAL A 53 -6.31 3.40 3.17
C VAL A 53 -6.41 1.96 2.66
N TYR A 54 -5.37 1.48 1.96
CA TYR A 54 -5.34 0.10 1.52
C TYR A 54 -5.35 -0.89 2.70
N LEU A 55 -4.50 -0.70 3.71
CA LEU A 55 -4.43 -1.64 4.83
C LEU A 55 -5.72 -1.69 5.65
N VAL A 56 -6.39 -0.55 5.83
CA VAL A 56 -7.65 -0.48 6.61
C VAL A 56 -8.81 -1.11 5.84
N PHE A 57 -8.96 -0.79 4.54
CA PHE A 57 -10.15 -1.15 3.77
C PHE A 57 -9.91 -2.21 2.69
N GLY A 58 -8.82 -2.09 1.95
CA GLY A 58 -8.50 -2.96 0.81
C GLY A 58 -7.99 -4.33 1.22
N PHE A 59 -7.22 -4.41 2.30
CA PHE A 59 -6.55 -5.63 2.75
C PHE A 59 -7.52 -6.78 3.01
N LYS A 60 -8.71 -6.48 3.57
CA LYS A 60 -9.74 -7.50 3.86
C LYS A 60 -10.58 -7.90 2.65
N LYS A 61 -10.50 -7.16 1.54
CA LYS A 61 -11.36 -7.37 0.36
C LYS A 61 -10.79 -8.37 -0.65
N GLY A 62 -9.47 -8.52 -0.72
CA GLY A 62 -8.83 -9.50 -1.59
C GLY A 62 -8.66 -10.85 -0.90
N ARG A 63 -8.81 -11.94 -1.65
CA ARG A 63 -8.55 -13.31 -1.17
C ARG A 63 -7.19 -13.75 -1.69
N ARG A 64 -6.34 -14.32 -0.83
CA ARG A 64 -5.15 -15.02 -1.29
C ARG A 64 -5.61 -16.34 -1.90
N LYS A 65 -5.20 -16.63 -3.12
CA LYS A 65 -5.41 -17.98 -3.66
C LYS A 65 -4.58 -18.94 -2.81
N PRO A 66 -5.18 -19.98 -2.20
CA PRO A 66 -4.38 -21.07 -1.69
C PRO A 66 -3.61 -21.64 -2.89
N ILE A 67 -2.29 -21.75 -2.74
CA ILE A 67 -1.42 -22.43 -3.69
C ILE A 67 -1.77 -23.93 -3.64
#